data_AF-A0A1B6LKA5-F1
#
_entry.id   AF-A0A1B6LKA5-F1
#
_cell.length_a   1.000
_cell.length_b   1.000
_cell.length_c   1.000
_cell.angle_alpha   90.00
_cell.angle_beta   90.00
_cell.angle_gamma   90.00
#
_symmetry.space_group_name_H-M   'P 1'
#
loop_
_entity.id
_entity.type
_entity.pdbx_description
1 polymer ?
#
loop_
_entity_poly.entity_id
_entity_poly.type
_entity_poly.pdbx_seq_one_letter_code
_entity_poly.pdbx_strand_id
1 'polypeptide(L)'
;LLCRGICNKWFHLKCTSLSKDEFKNIAKTTERWICNKCMSIDVTLGIEKETDEINNDVIQEIDSQNEIIKTLNEDLNQANELIKQLRSHTSQLETMLLKKKRPL
;
A
#
# COMPACT_ATOMS: atom_id res chain seq x y z
N LEU A 1 -44.62 -13.77 4.09
CA LEU A 1 -43.45 -13.40 4.94
C LEU A 1 -43.25 -11.88 4.94
N LEU A 2 -43.08 -11.24 6.10
CA LEU A 2 -42.76 -9.82 6.25
C LEU A 2 -41.22 -9.69 6.39
N CYS A 3 -40.61 -8.70 5.72
CA CYS A 3 -39.18 -8.44 5.82
C CYS A 3 -38.85 -7.90 7.22
N ARG A 4 -38.07 -8.66 8.01
CA ARG A 4 -37.69 -8.32 9.40
C ARG A 4 -36.26 -7.80 9.52
N GLY A 5 -35.65 -7.33 8.43
CA GLY A 5 -34.28 -6.77 8.44
C GLY A 5 -33.15 -7.80 8.56
N ILE A 6 -33.44 -9.09 8.76
CA ILE A 6 -32.46 -10.17 8.79
C ILE A 6 -32.59 -10.96 7.48
N CYS A 7 -31.75 -10.64 6.49
CA CYS A 7 -31.76 -11.30 5.19
C CYS A 7 -30.67 -12.38 5.17
N ASN A 8 -31.05 -13.65 5.28
CA ASN A 8 -30.08 -14.77 5.23
C ASN A 8 -29.44 -14.98 3.84
N LYS A 9 -29.98 -14.33 2.80
CA LYS A 9 -29.36 -14.15 1.47
C LYS A 9 -29.80 -12.80 0.90
N TRP A 10 -28.98 -12.25 0.01
CA TRP A 10 -28.97 -10.88 -0.58
C TRP A 10 -30.31 -10.35 -1.15
N PHE A 11 -31.42 -11.08 -1.05
CA PHE A 11 -32.69 -10.73 -1.66
C PHE A 11 -33.90 -11.28 -0.87
N HIS A 12 -34.94 -10.46 -0.70
CA HIS A 12 -36.29 -10.96 -0.45
C HIS A 12 -37.14 -10.64 -1.69
N LEU A 13 -37.81 -11.62 -2.28
CA LEU A 13 -38.75 -11.41 -3.40
C LEU A 13 -39.78 -10.32 -3.10
N LYS A 14 -40.21 -10.24 -1.84
CA LYS A 14 -41.16 -9.23 -1.38
C LYS A 14 -40.60 -7.80 -1.33
N CYS A 15 -39.28 -7.64 -1.32
CA CYS A 15 -38.63 -6.33 -1.24
C CYS A 15 -38.28 -5.73 -2.60
N THR A 16 -38.35 -6.51 -3.68
CA THR A 16 -37.94 -6.08 -5.02
C THR A 16 -39.12 -5.78 -5.95
N SER A 17 -40.36 -6.08 -5.53
CA SER A 17 -41.58 -5.98 -6.35
C SER A 17 -41.53 -6.78 -7.66
N LEU A 18 -40.52 -7.66 -7.80
CA LEU A 18 -40.32 -8.47 -8.99
C LEU A 18 -41.26 -9.67 -8.99
N SER A 19 -41.60 -10.14 -10.19
CA SER A 19 -42.17 -11.47 -10.35
C SER A 19 -41.16 -12.54 -9.94
N LYS A 20 -41.67 -13.74 -9.62
CA LYS A 20 -40.85 -14.88 -9.21
C LYS A 20 -39.81 -15.27 -10.26
N ASP A 21 -40.12 -15.10 -11.54
CA ASP A 21 -39.22 -15.49 -12.63
C ASP A 21 -38.14 -14.43 -12.89
N GLU A 22 -38.48 -13.15 -12.81
CA GLU A 22 -37.50 -12.06 -12.84
C GLU A 22 -36.49 -12.18 -11.69
N PHE A 23 -36.99 -12.47 -10.48
CA PHE A 23 -36.14 -12.70 -9.32
C PHE A 23 -35.19 -13.88 -9.48
N LYS A 24 -35.66 -14.99 -10.08
CA LYS A 24 -34.81 -16.14 -10.40
C LYS A 24 -33.75 -15.81 -11.44
N ASN A 25 -34.03 -14.89 -12.36
CA ASN A 25 -33.06 -14.49 -13.37
C ASN A 25 -31.97 -13.59 -12.77
N ILE A 26 -32.32 -12.66 -11.88
CA ILE A 26 -31.35 -11.83 -11.15
C ILE A 26 -30.53 -12.68 -10.16
N ALA A 27 -31.13 -13.69 -9.53
CA ALA A 27 -30.38 -14.61 -8.68
C ALA A 27 -29.28 -15.41 -9.43
N LYS A 28 -29.27 -15.40 -10.77
CA LYS A 28 -28.23 -16.00 -11.61
C LYS A 28 -27.15 -15.00 -12.04
N THR A 29 -27.38 -13.70 -11.90
CA THR A 29 -26.39 -12.67 -12.24
C THR A 29 -25.41 -12.50 -11.09
N THR A 30 -24.16 -12.11 -11.40
CA THR A 30 -23.12 -11.79 -10.41
C THR A 30 -23.21 -10.36 -9.88
N GLU A 31 -24.14 -9.56 -10.41
CA GLU A 31 -24.33 -8.16 -10.01
C GLU A 31 -24.88 -8.07 -8.58
N ARG A 32 -24.21 -7.28 -7.74
CA ARG A 32 -24.64 -7.02 -6.37
C ARG A 32 -25.84 -6.06 -6.40
N TRP A 33 -26.96 -6.49 -5.82
CA TRP A 33 -28.13 -5.64 -5.67
C TRP A 33 -28.74 -5.79 -4.28
N ILE A 34 -29.02 -4.68 -3.61
CA ILE A 34 -29.51 -4.62 -2.23
C ILE A 34 -30.87 -3.92 -2.25
N CYS A 35 -31.87 -4.47 -1.56
CA CYS A 35 -33.16 -3.81 -1.51
C CYS A 35 -33.07 -2.47 -0.75
N ASN A 36 -33.80 -1.45 -1.20
CA ASN A 36 -33.78 -0.11 -0.62
C ASN A 36 -34.12 -0.05 0.88
N LYS A 37 -34.79 -1.09 1.43
CA LYS A 37 -35.08 -1.22 2.88
C LYS A 37 -33.94 -1.82 3.70
N CYS A 38 -32.99 -2.51 3.06
CA CYS A 38 -31.79 -3.07 3.68
C CYS A 38 -30.54 -2.25 3.37
N MET A 39 -30.61 -1.35 2.38
CA MET A 39 -29.57 -0.40 2.02
C MET A 39 -29.15 0.50 3.19
N SER A 40 -30.06 0.78 4.13
CA SER A 40 -29.79 1.54 5.36
C SER A 40 -28.98 0.78 6.43
N ILE A 41 -28.69 -0.51 6.22
CA ILE A 41 -27.90 -1.34 7.14
C ILE A 41 -26.49 -1.63 6.59
N ASP A 42 -26.26 -1.48 5.28
CA ASP A 42 -24.99 -1.84 4.64
C ASP A 42 -24.01 -0.64 4.65
N VAL A 43 -23.44 -0.39 5.83
CA VAL A 43 -22.34 0.58 6.05
C VAL A 43 -21.05 0.17 5.31
N THR A 44 -20.98 -1.08 4.85
CA THR A 44 -19.83 -1.73 4.18
C THR A 44 -19.50 -1.14 2.81
N LEU A 45 -20.48 -0.71 2.01
CA LEU A 45 -20.20 -0.22 0.65
C LEU A 45 -19.45 1.13 0.63
N GLY A 46 -19.65 1.98 1.64
CA GLY A 46 -18.87 3.22 1.79
C GLY A 46 -17.44 2.93 2.28
N ILE A 47 -17.31 1.96 3.19
CA ILE A 47 -16.03 1.56 3.78
C ILE A 47 -15.11 0.88 2.74
N GLU A 48 -15.65 0.04 1.84
CA GLU A 48 -14.84 -0.61 0.79
C GLU A 48 -14.14 0.43 -0.10
N LYS A 49 -14.86 1.47 -0.52
CA LYS A 49 -14.29 2.53 -1.38
C LYS A 49 -13.26 3.40 -0.64
N GLU A 50 -13.54 3.77 0.61
CA GLU A 50 -12.60 4.52 1.44
C GLU A 50 -11.33 3.70 1.75
N THR A 51 -11.46 2.38 1.92
CA THR A 51 -10.33 1.47 2.13
C THR A 51 -9.47 1.36 0.86
N ASP A 52 -10.08 1.30 -0.32
CA ASP A 52 -9.35 1.25 -1.59
C ASP A 52 -8.58 2.55 -1.88
N GLU A 53 -9.17 3.70 -1.55
CA GLU A 53 -8.52 5.02 -1.65
C GLU A 53 -7.32 5.10 -0.70
N ILE A 54 -7.49 4.71 0.58
CA ILE A 54 -6.39 4.67 1.56
C ILE A 54 -5.28 3.71 1.13
N ASN A 55 -5.62 2.54 0.62
CA ASN A 55 -4.63 1.57 0.15
C ASN A 55 -3.79 2.13 -1.00
N ASN A 56 -4.40 2.85 -1.93
CA ASN A 56 -3.66 3.48 -3.03
C ASN A 56 -2.68 4.55 -2.52
N ASP A 57 -3.12 5.39 -1.57
CA ASP A 57 -2.26 6.41 -0.97
C ASP A 57 -1.08 5.79 -0.23
N VAL A 58 -1.32 4.71 0.53
CA VAL A 58 -0.27 3.97 1.24
C VAL A 58 0.72 3.33 0.27
N ILE A 59 0.26 2.74 -0.84
CA ILE A 59 1.15 2.15 -1.85
C ILE A 59 2.06 3.23 -2.47
N GLN A 60 1.51 4.40 -2.83
CA GLN A 60 2.30 5.50 -3.38
C GLN A 60 3.34 6.03 -2.40
N GLU A 61 2.98 6.16 -1.11
CA GLU A 61 3.91 6.60 -0.08
C GLU A 61 5.04 5.57 0.14
N ILE A 62 4.73 4.27 0.14
CA ILE A 62 5.74 3.20 0.24
C ILE A 62 6.71 3.27 -0.94
N ASP A 63 6.20 3.46 -2.17
CA ASP A 63 7.06 3.58 -3.35
C ASP A 63 7.96 4.81 -3.27
N SER A 64 7.44 5.94 -2.81
CA SER A 64 8.23 7.15 -2.59
C SER A 64 9.35 6.93 -1.56
N GLN A 65 9.02 6.31 -0.42
CA GLN A 65 9.99 6.02 0.63
C GLN A 65 11.07 5.04 0.17
N ASN A 66 10.73 4.06 -0.67
CA ASN A 66 11.70 3.11 -1.23
C ASN A 66 12.74 3.82 -2.12
N GLU A 67 12.32 4.77 -2.95
CA GLU A 67 13.25 5.56 -3.76
C GLU A 67 14.16 6.45 -2.89
N ILE A 68 13.63 7.06 -1.83
CA ILE A 68 14.43 7.83 -0.87
C ILE A 68 15.50 6.93 -0.22
N ILE A 69 15.11 5.74 0.24
CA ILE A 69 16.04 4.77 0.86
C ILE A 69 17.14 4.37 -0.12
N LYS A 70 16.78 4.16 -1.40
CA LYS A 70 17.74 3.81 -2.44
C LYS A 70 18.77 4.91 -2.64
N THR A 71 18.34 6.17 -2.77
CA THR A 71 19.26 7.32 -2.89
C THR A 71 20.16 7.44 -1.67
N LEU A 72 19.62 7.32 -0.46
CA LEU A 72 20.43 7.38 0.77
C LEU A 72 21.48 6.26 0.84
N ASN A 73 21.17 5.07 0.34
CA ASN A 73 22.13 3.97 0.27
C ASN A 73 23.24 4.25 -0.75
N GLU A 74 22.91 4.86 -1.89
CA GLU A 74 23.90 5.27 -2.89
C GLU A 74 24.86 6.32 -2.31
N ASP A 75 24.32 7.34 -1.64
CA ASP A 75 25.11 8.40 -0.99
C ASP A 75 26.01 7.83 0.13
N LEU A 76 25.47 6.92 0.95
CA LEU A 76 26.23 6.27 2.01
C LEU A 76 27.40 5.45 1.45
N ASN A 77 27.17 4.73 0.36
CA ASN A 77 28.23 3.96 -0.31
C ASN A 77 29.31 4.88 -0.88
N GLN A 78 28.93 5.98 -1.52
CA GLN A 78 29.90 6.97 -2.02
C GLN A 78 30.72 7.58 -0.89
N ALA A 79 30.07 8.00 0.20
CA ALA A 79 30.76 8.55 1.37
C ALA A 79 31.75 7.55 1.97
N ASN A 80 31.39 6.28 2.04
CA ASN A 80 32.28 5.22 2.53
C ASN A 80 33.51 5.03 1.65
N GLU A 81 33.37 5.09 0.33
CA GLU A 81 34.52 5.00 -0.59
C GLU A 81 35.43 6.22 -0.46
N LEU A 82 34.88 7.43 -0.32
CA LEU A 82 35.67 8.63 -0.06
C LEU A 82 36.46 8.53 1.25
N ILE A 83 35.84 8.01 2.32
CA ILE A 83 36.52 7.77 3.60
C ILE A 83 37.69 6.80 3.43
N LYS A 84 37.52 5.71 2.68
CA LYS A 84 38.60 4.75 2.40
C LYS A 84 39.75 5.43 1.65
N GLN A 85 39.46 6.22 0.63
CA GLN A 85 40.48 6.94 -0.14
C GLN A 85 41.24 7.93 0.73
N LEU A 86 40.54 8.72 1.54
CA LEU A 86 41.15 9.68 2.47
C LEU A 86 42.06 8.98 3.49
N ARG A 87 41.62 7.85 4.06
CA ARG A 87 42.46 7.05 4.98
C ARG A 87 43.74 6.57 4.31
N SER A 88 43.64 6.06 3.08
CA SER A 88 44.80 5.62 2.30
C SER A 88 45.78 6.77 2.04
N HIS A 89 45.28 7.93 1.62
CA HIS A 89 46.10 9.13 1.39
C HIS A 89 46.80 9.59 2.67
N THR A 90 46.09 9.62 3.80
CA THR A 90 46.68 9.98 5.09
C THR A 90 47.83 9.05 5.46
N SER A 91 47.64 7.73 5.34
CA SER A 91 48.71 6.76 5.64
C SER A 91 49.94 6.91 4.71
N GLN A 92 49.72 7.23 3.43
CA GLN A 92 50.82 7.52 2.50
C GLN A 92 51.60 8.78 2.91
N LEU A 93 50.90 9.86 3.27
CA LEU A 93 51.50 11.10 3.73
C LEU A 93 52.30 10.89 5.02
N GLU A 94 51.75 10.16 5.99
CA GLU A 94 52.44 9.77 7.23
C GLU A 94 53.74 9.02 6.93
N THR A 95 53.70 8.06 6.00
CA THR A 95 54.87 7.28 5.57
C THR A 95 55.94 8.17 4.94
N MET A 96 55.55 9.13 4.09
CA MET A 96 56.48 10.07 3.47
C MET A 96 57.12 11.02 4.49
N LEU A 97 56.35 11.51 5.45
CA LEU A 97 56.86 12.37 6.53
C LEU A 97 57.85 11.63 7.42
N LEU A 98 57.59 10.37 7.77
CA LEU A 98 58.52 9.54 8.54
C LEU A 98 59.84 9.30 7.80
N LYS A 99 59.79 9.07 6.48
CA LYS A 99 60.99 8.93 5.64
C LYS A 99 61.80 10.23 5.60
N LYS A 100 61.14 11.39 5.53
CA LYS A 100 61.79 12.70 5.47
C LYS A 100 62.41 13.13 6.81
N LYS A 101 61.91 12.62 7.94
CA LYS A 101 62.38 12.92 9.29
C LYS A 101 63.57 12.07 9.77
N ARG A 102 64.04 11.07 9.01
CA ARG A 102 65.30 10.37 9.32
C ARG A 102 66.48 11.18 8.76
N PRO A 103 67.32 11.83 9.60
CA PRO A 103 68.58 12.36 9.14
C PRO A 103 69.56 11.19 8.92
N LEU A 104 70.42 11.31 7.91
CA LEU A 104 71.62 10.48 7.74
C LEU A 104 72.57 10.65 8.93
#